data_AF-A0A7C7FXN4-F1
#
_entry.id   AF-A0A7C7FXN4-F1
#
_cell.length_a   1.000
_cell.length_b   1.000
_cell.length_c   1.000
_cell.angle_alpha   90.00
_cell.angle_beta   90.00
_cell.angle_gamma   90.00
#
_symmetry.space_group_name_H-M   'P 1'
#
loop_
_entity.id
_entity.type
_entity.pdbx_description
1 polymer ?
#
loop_
_entity_poly.entity_id
_entity_poly.type
_entity_poly.pdbx_seq_one_letter_code
_entity_poly.pdbx_strand_id
1 'polypeptide(L)'
;MNADLFDYYFAHDGIFVIPIEYLSSVGLSRSFEDDVLERGIFNRESIELFNQAFNTYWKRALDLHQAAPRFWFPPRVQHVCIVTQPNCIRPYYLPFNKNSWTVYASDFNPAFSTLEFATYQLFHVERMALLQEIGPASLAANLSYFLTLSHKQLRDVATGCRKTPRPDAKGFRALAEAMSWIPKLYHEQLKRPTMGLPRARVMRETGLIIPGSLSNKLDRLLRSWLNCASDVIQQHRGTYTRRSTQET
;
A
#
# COMPACT_ATOMS: atom_id res chain seq x y z
N MET A 1 -25.47 -15.20 11.83
CA MET A 1 -24.00 -15.05 11.78
C MET A 1 -23.47 -15.65 13.07
N ASN A 2 -22.44 -16.49 13.02
CA ASN A 2 -21.95 -17.16 14.24
C ASN A 2 -21.19 -16.13 15.08
N ALA A 3 -21.68 -15.79 16.28
CA ALA A 3 -21.12 -14.72 17.11
C ALA A 3 -19.62 -14.93 17.40
N ASP A 4 -19.23 -16.20 17.56
CA ASP A 4 -17.84 -16.63 17.81
C ASP A 4 -16.85 -16.22 16.70
N LEU A 5 -17.31 -16.18 15.44
CA LEU A 5 -16.47 -15.77 14.30
C LEU A 5 -16.25 -14.26 14.28
N PHE A 6 -17.21 -13.49 14.78
CA PHE A 6 -17.10 -12.03 14.83
C PHE A 6 -16.09 -11.59 15.88
N ASP A 7 -16.13 -12.20 17.08
CA ASP A 7 -15.15 -11.92 18.12
C ASP A 7 -13.72 -12.27 17.67
N TYR A 8 -13.56 -13.31 16.84
CA TYR A 8 -12.27 -13.64 16.24
C TYR A 8 -11.69 -12.49 15.39
N TYR A 9 -12.50 -11.78 14.61
CA TYR A 9 -12.02 -10.69 13.74
C TYR A 9 -11.50 -9.47 14.51
N PHE A 10 -11.91 -9.33 15.77
CA PHE A 10 -11.53 -8.23 16.66
C PHE A 10 -10.74 -8.70 17.89
N ALA A 11 -10.27 -9.94 17.91
CA ALA A 11 -9.67 -10.57 19.10
C ALA A 11 -8.34 -9.91 19.57
N HIS A 12 -7.74 -9.04 18.76
CA HIS A 12 -6.47 -8.38 19.08
C HIS A 12 -6.62 -6.85 19.10
N ASP A 13 -6.28 -6.20 20.21
CA ASP A 13 -6.51 -4.76 20.41
C ASP A 13 -5.80 -3.83 19.40
N GLY A 14 -4.67 -4.29 18.85
CA GLY A 14 -3.87 -3.54 17.88
C GLY A 14 -4.15 -3.78 16.40
N ILE A 15 -5.01 -4.75 16.05
CA ILE A 15 -5.30 -5.11 14.65
C ILE A 15 -6.66 -5.80 14.55
N PHE A 16 -7.46 -5.44 13.56
CA PHE A 16 -8.67 -6.20 13.23
C PHE A 16 -8.62 -6.72 11.79
N VAL A 17 -9.43 -7.74 11.53
CA VAL A 17 -9.52 -8.38 10.22
C VAL A 17 -10.84 -7.99 9.57
N ILE A 18 -10.77 -7.48 8.34
CA ILE A 18 -11.89 -7.43 7.42
C ILE A 18 -11.86 -8.75 6.62
N PRO A 19 -12.81 -9.66 6.85
CA PRO A 19 -12.84 -10.92 6.14
C PRO A 19 -13.21 -10.74 4.67
N ILE A 20 -12.69 -11.62 3.81
CA ILE A 20 -12.91 -11.58 2.37
C ILE A 20 -14.41 -11.68 2.02
N GLU A 21 -15.18 -12.39 2.84
CA GLU A 21 -16.62 -12.60 2.70
C GLU A 21 -17.43 -11.31 2.84
N TYR A 22 -16.87 -10.29 3.50
CA TYR A 22 -17.48 -8.97 3.65
C TYR A 22 -16.91 -7.95 2.67
N LEU A 23 -16.11 -8.38 1.70
CA LEU A 23 -15.54 -7.52 0.68
C LEU A 23 -16.09 -7.84 -0.70
N SER A 24 -16.35 -6.80 -1.47
CA SER A 24 -16.78 -6.87 -2.85
C SER A 24 -16.05 -5.80 -3.68
N SER A 25 -16.30 -5.76 -4.99
CA SER A 25 -15.75 -4.72 -5.86
C SER A 25 -16.16 -3.29 -5.48
N VAL A 26 -17.15 -3.11 -4.60
CA VAL A 26 -17.61 -1.80 -4.12
C VAL A 26 -17.18 -1.48 -2.69
N GLY A 27 -16.44 -2.36 -2.02
CA GLY A 27 -16.00 -2.18 -0.64
C GLY A 27 -16.66 -3.17 0.32
N LEU A 28 -16.82 -2.73 1.57
CA LEU A 28 -17.39 -3.48 2.67
C LEU A 28 -18.87 -3.80 2.44
N SER A 29 -19.34 -4.89 3.04
CA SER A 29 -20.76 -5.11 3.19
C SER A 29 -21.32 -4.18 4.27
N ARG A 30 -22.56 -3.74 4.09
CA ARG A 30 -23.24 -2.89 5.06
C ARG A 30 -23.29 -3.49 6.47
N SER A 31 -23.51 -4.80 6.58
CA SER A 31 -23.54 -5.47 7.89
C SER A 31 -22.22 -5.29 8.64
N PHE A 32 -21.08 -5.46 7.94
CA PHE A 32 -19.77 -5.32 8.57
C PHE A 32 -19.43 -3.86 8.89
N GLU A 33 -19.90 -2.92 8.08
CA GLU A 33 -19.78 -1.48 8.39
C GLU A 33 -20.47 -1.12 9.71
N ASP A 34 -21.70 -1.60 9.92
CA ASP A 34 -22.46 -1.34 11.13
C ASP A 34 -21.70 -1.88 12.37
N ASP A 35 -21.13 -3.09 12.29
CA ASP A 35 -20.35 -3.69 13.37
C ASP A 35 -19.05 -2.92 13.68
N VAL A 36 -18.33 -2.47 12.63
CA VAL A 36 -17.11 -1.67 12.80
C VAL A 36 -17.41 -0.31 13.43
N LEU A 37 -18.54 0.30 13.09
CA LEU A 37 -19.00 1.56 13.67
C LEU A 37 -19.40 1.40 15.13
N GLU A 38 -20.14 0.34 15.48
CA GLU A 38 -20.57 0.07 16.85
C GLU A 38 -19.36 -0.08 17.79
N ARG A 39 -18.29 -0.72 17.31
CA ARG A 39 -17.03 -0.88 18.07
C ARG A 39 -16.17 0.37 18.14
N GLY A 40 -16.51 1.44 17.41
CA GLY A 40 -15.79 2.71 17.44
C GLY A 40 -14.36 2.66 16.88
N ILE A 41 -14.03 1.62 16.11
CA ILE A 41 -12.68 1.40 15.58
C ILE A 41 -12.44 2.33 14.38
N PHE A 42 -13.41 2.41 13.46
CA PHE A 42 -13.47 3.40 12.39
C PHE A 42 -14.67 4.32 12.60
N ASN A 43 -14.55 5.55 12.08
CA ASN A 43 -15.70 6.43 11.91
C ASN A 43 -16.29 6.28 10.49
N ARG A 44 -17.46 6.88 10.25
CA ARG A 44 -18.14 6.82 8.94
C ARG A 44 -17.28 7.32 7.78
N GLU A 45 -16.54 8.41 7.99
CA GLU A 45 -15.68 8.97 6.94
C GLU A 45 -14.51 8.02 6.59
N SER A 46 -14.02 7.25 7.55
CA SER A 46 -12.95 6.29 7.32
C SER A 46 -13.43 5.06 6.57
N ILE A 47 -14.65 4.59 6.87
CA ILE A 47 -15.32 3.52 6.11
C ILE A 47 -15.58 3.99 4.67
N GLU A 48 -16.08 5.21 4.50
CA GLU A 48 -16.32 5.79 3.17
C GLU A 48 -15.03 5.88 2.36
N LEU A 49 -13.94 6.38 2.97
CA LEU A 49 -12.63 6.44 2.30
C LEU A 49 -12.09 5.04 1.96
N PHE A 50 -12.26 4.06 2.86
CA PHE A 50 -11.91 2.67 2.58
C PHE A 50 -12.67 2.12 1.38
N ASN A 51 -14.00 2.26 1.35
CA ASN A 51 -14.86 1.76 0.28
C ASN A 51 -14.51 2.41 -1.06
N GLN A 52 -14.32 3.74 -1.09
CA GLN A 52 -13.91 4.46 -2.29
C GLN A 52 -12.52 4.00 -2.78
N ALA A 53 -11.56 3.84 -1.87
CA ALA A 53 -10.21 3.37 -2.21
C ALA A 53 -10.24 1.94 -2.75
N PHE A 54 -11.02 1.05 -2.14
CA PHE A 54 -11.16 -0.34 -2.57
C PHE A 54 -11.84 -0.45 -3.93
N ASN A 55 -12.92 0.30 -4.16
CA ASN A 55 -13.57 0.37 -5.47
C ASN A 55 -12.64 0.91 -6.56
N THR A 56 -11.86 1.95 -6.22
CA THR A 56 -10.89 2.55 -7.15
C THR A 56 -9.75 1.59 -7.46
N TYR A 57 -9.24 0.88 -6.44
CA TYR A 57 -8.28 -0.20 -6.62
C TYR A 57 -8.82 -1.26 -7.58
N TRP A 58 -10.05 -1.74 -7.38
CA TRP A 58 -10.65 -2.77 -8.21
C TRP A 58 -10.67 -2.38 -9.69
N LYS A 59 -11.22 -1.20 -9.99
CA LYS A 59 -11.33 -0.68 -11.35
C LYS A 59 -9.96 -0.53 -11.99
N ARG A 60 -9.01 0.08 -11.29
CA ARG A 60 -7.67 0.34 -11.83
C ARG A 60 -6.84 -0.92 -11.99
N ALA A 61 -6.96 -1.88 -11.08
CA ALA A 61 -6.26 -3.16 -11.20
C ALA A 61 -6.74 -3.89 -12.47
N LEU A 62 -8.04 -3.85 -12.75
CA LEU A 62 -8.60 -4.40 -13.98
C LEU A 62 -8.06 -3.67 -15.23
N ASP A 63 -8.10 -2.33 -15.24
CA ASP A 63 -7.60 -1.53 -16.37
C ASP A 63 -6.11 -1.76 -16.62
N LEU A 64 -5.30 -1.81 -15.55
CA LEU A 64 -3.86 -2.09 -15.63
C LEU A 64 -3.57 -3.50 -16.12
N HIS A 65 -4.33 -4.49 -15.65
CA HIS A 65 -4.20 -5.86 -16.12
C HIS A 65 -4.53 -5.98 -17.60
N GLN A 66 -5.61 -5.33 -18.07
CA GLN A 66 -5.97 -5.33 -19.49
C GLN A 66 -4.89 -4.66 -20.35
N ALA A 67 -4.33 -3.54 -19.90
CA ALA A 67 -3.33 -2.79 -20.64
C ALA A 67 -1.92 -3.44 -20.60
N ALA A 68 -1.58 -4.13 -19.51
CA ALA A 68 -0.26 -4.71 -19.29
C ALA A 68 -0.32 -6.04 -18.51
N PRO A 69 -0.92 -7.10 -19.10
CA PRO A 69 -1.26 -8.34 -18.38
C PRO A 69 -0.05 -9.15 -17.91
N ARG A 70 1.14 -8.89 -18.47
CA ARG A 70 2.39 -9.52 -18.03
C ARG A 70 2.94 -8.92 -16.74
N PHE A 71 2.58 -7.68 -16.44
CA PHE A 71 3.15 -6.91 -15.33
C PHE A 71 2.13 -6.65 -14.23
N TRP A 72 0.83 -6.69 -14.54
CA TRP A 72 -0.27 -6.42 -13.61
C TRP A 72 -1.21 -7.61 -13.49
N PHE A 73 -1.71 -7.83 -12.27
CA PHE A 73 -2.65 -8.90 -11.95
C PHE A 73 -4.09 -8.40 -12.06
N PRO A 74 -5.06 -9.28 -12.39
CA PRO A 74 -6.46 -8.92 -12.25
C PRO A 74 -6.76 -8.59 -10.78
N PRO A 75 -7.79 -7.76 -10.50
CA PRO A 75 -8.19 -7.46 -9.13
C PRO A 75 -8.49 -8.75 -8.36
N ARG A 76 -8.04 -8.78 -7.11
CA ARG A 76 -8.26 -9.89 -6.18
C ARG A 76 -8.91 -9.36 -4.90
N VAL A 77 -9.64 -10.23 -4.23
CA VAL A 77 -10.14 -9.99 -2.88
C VAL A 77 -9.29 -10.82 -1.94
N GLN A 78 -8.84 -10.23 -0.85
CA GLN A 78 -8.14 -10.91 0.24
C GLN A 78 -8.69 -10.41 1.56
N HIS A 79 -8.40 -11.12 2.65
CA HIS A 79 -8.63 -10.58 3.98
C HIS A 79 -7.81 -9.28 4.11
N VAL A 80 -8.40 -8.22 4.66
CA VAL A 80 -7.68 -6.97 4.90
C VAL A 80 -7.47 -6.81 6.41
N CYS A 81 -6.24 -6.90 6.85
CA CYS A 81 -5.86 -6.70 8.24
C CYS A 81 -5.54 -5.21 8.46
N ILE A 82 -6.29 -4.55 9.33
CA ILE A 82 -6.16 -3.13 9.63
C ILE A 82 -5.44 -2.94 10.96
N VAL A 83 -4.21 -2.44 10.91
CA VAL A 83 -3.41 -2.12 12.10
C VAL A 83 -3.89 -0.80 12.69
N THR A 84 -4.45 -0.85 13.90
CA THR A 84 -4.94 0.30 14.67
C THR A 84 -3.89 0.81 15.65
N GLN A 85 -2.99 -0.07 16.13
CA GLN A 85 -1.91 0.27 17.05
C GLN A 85 -0.55 -0.17 16.48
N PRO A 86 0.10 0.66 15.65
CA PRO A 86 1.35 0.32 14.96
C PRO A 86 2.49 -0.16 15.87
N ASN A 87 2.53 0.34 17.11
CA ASN A 87 3.61 0.02 18.05
C ASN A 87 3.48 -1.39 18.66
N CYS A 88 2.28 -1.97 18.63
CA CYS A 88 1.99 -3.27 19.22
C CYS A 88 1.97 -4.40 18.18
N ILE A 89 1.98 -4.07 16.89
CA ILE A 89 1.97 -5.03 15.79
C ILE A 89 3.34 -5.07 15.13
N ARG A 90 3.85 -6.26 14.85
CA ARG A 90 5.09 -6.43 14.09
C ARG A 90 4.94 -5.78 12.72
N PRO A 91 5.82 -4.83 12.32
CA PRO A 91 5.75 -4.20 11.01
C PRO A 91 5.81 -5.22 9.90
N TYR A 92 4.98 -5.02 8.87
CA TYR A 92 4.91 -5.86 7.68
C TYR A 92 4.53 -7.33 7.94
N TYR A 93 3.92 -7.60 9.09
CA TYR A 93 3.35 -8.90 9.40
C TYR A 93 2.21 -9.24 8.43
N LEU A 94 2.11 -10.51 8.06
CA LEU A 94 1.02 -11.06 7.24
C LEU A 94 0.35 -12.16 8.07
N PRO A 95 -0.75 -11.86 8.80
CA PRO A 95 -1.43 -12.83 9.65
C PRO A 95 -1.86 -14.09 8.91
N PHE A 96 -2.33 -13.92 7.67
CA PHE A 96 -2.70 -15.02 6.78
C PHE A 96 -1.78 -15.02 5.57
N ASN A 97 -0.73 -15.83 5.61
CA ASN A 97 0.30 -15.86 4.56
C ASN A 97 -0.33 -15.99 3.16
N LYS A 98 -0.02 -15.04 2.27
CA LYS A 98 -0.56 -14.89 0.89
C LYS A 98 -2.08 -14.67 0.77
N ASN A 99 -2.81 -14.67 1.89
CA ASN A 99 -4.27 -14.55 1.92
C ASN A 99 -4.74 -13.28 2.64
N SER A 100 -3.82 -12.44 3.13
CA SER A 100 -4.18 -11.13 3.66
C SER A 100 -3.27 -10.00 3.21
N TRP A 101 -3.89 -8.82 3.19
CA TRP A 101 -3.24 -7.52 3.00
C TRP A 101 -3.22 -6.78 4.32
N THR A 102 -2.05 -6.32 4.74
CA THR A 102 -1.92 -5.59 6.00
C THR A 102 -1.66 -4.12 5.74
N VAL A 103 -2.61 -3.30 6.13
CA VAL A 103 -2.62 -1.83 5.99
C VAL A 103 -2.88 -1.20 7.35
N TYR A 104 -2.75 0.12 7.47
CA TYR A 104 -2.94 0.84 8.73
C TYR A 104 -4.27 1.59 8.73
N ALA A 105 -4.88 1.73 9.91
CA ALA A 105 -6.08 2.56 10.08
C ALA A 105 -5.88 3.99 9.56
N SER A 106 -4.66 4.54 9.71
CA SER A 106 -4.30 5.85 9.18
C SER A 106 -4.37 5.96 7.65
N ASP A 107 -4.32 4.84 6.92
CA ASP A 107 -4.43 4.83 5.46
C ASP A 107 -5.86 5.17 5.00
N PHE A 108 -6.84 5.02 5.89
CA PHE A 108 -8.25 5.31 5.61
C PHE A 108 -8.80 6.41 6.51
N ASN A 109 -7.96 7.11 7.26
CA ASN A 109 -8.40 8.27 8.03
C ASN A 109 -8.25 9.54 7.17
N PRO A 110 -9.33 10.29 6.89
CA PRO A 110 -9.27 11.50 6.05
C PRO A 110 -8.35 12.61 6.56
N ALA A 111 -8.05 12.65 7.86
CA ALA A 111 -7.09 13.60 8.43
C ALA A 111 -5.64 13.33 7.96
N PHE A 112 -5.33 12.06 7.67
CA PHE A 112 -3.97 11.56 7.44
C PHE A 112 -3.74 11.02 6.04
N SER A 113 -4.81 10.75 5.31
CA SER A 113 -4.79 10.09 4.02
C SER A 113 -5.56 10.88 2.95
N THR A 114 -5.47 10.41 1.73
CA THR A 114 -6.23 10.88 0.59
C THR A 114 -6.68 9.66 -0.23
N LEU A 115 -7.68 9.81 -1.09
CA LEU A 115 -8.22 8.70 -1.88
C LEU A 115 -7.13 7.99 -2.69
N GLU A 116 -6.25 8.74 -3.37
CA GLU A 116 -5.24 8.14 -4.22
C GLU A 116 -4.13 7.47 -3.40
N PHE A 117 -3.79 8.01 -2.23
CA PHE A 117 -2.83 7.39 -1.33
C PHE A 117 -3.40 6.09 -0.73
N ALA A 118 -4.64 6.11 -0.24
CA ALA A 118 -5.34 4.93 0.27
C ALA A 118 -5.43 3.83 -0.79
N THR A 119 -5.78 4.21 -2.03
CA THR A 119 -5.82 3.28 -3.18
C THR A 119 -4.44 2.70 -3.46
N TYR A 120 -3.40 3.53 -3.44
CA TYR A 120 -2.02 3.07 -3.65
C TYR A 120 -1.57 2.08 -2.57
N GLN A 121 -2.01 2.22 -1.32
CA GLN A 121 -1.67 1.26 -0.27
C GLN A 121 -2.13 -0.14 -0.62
N LEU A 122 -3.32 -0.31 -1.22
CA LEU A 122 -3.83 -1.61 -1.65
C LEU A 122 -2.95 -2.25 -2.72
N PHE A 123 -2.52 -1.49 -3.74
CA PHE A 123 -1.54 -1.97 -4.72
C PHE A 123 -0.18 -2.30 -4.09
N HIS A 124 0.25 -1.47 -3.13
CA HIS A 124 1.54 -1.65 -2.47
C HIS A 124 1.58 -2.95 -1.68
N VAL A 125 0.58 -3.19 -0.83
CA VAL A 125 0.50 -4.39 0.02
C VAL A 125 0.21 -5.65 -0.79
N GLU A 126 -0.53 -5.56 -1.90
CA GLU A 126 -0.70 -6.68 -2.83
C GLU A 126 0.67 -7.12 -3.38
N ARG A 127 1.49 -6.17 -3.87
CA ARG A 127 2.83 -6.50 -4.38
C ARG A 127 3.74 -7.05 -3.29
N MET A 128 3.69 -6.49 -2.08
CA MET A 128 4.45 -7.02 -0.96
C MET A 128 4.06 -8.46 -0.63
N ALA A 129 2.76 -8.77 -0.58
CA ALA A 129 2.26 -10.11 -0.31
C ALA A 129 2.68 -11.12 -1.39
N LEU A 130 2.66 -10.71 -2.66
CA LEU A 130 3.01 -11.58 -3.79
C LEU A 130 4.51 -11.82 -3.92
N LEU A 131 5.33 -10.78 -3.74
CA LEU A 131 6.79 -10.89 -3.81
C LEU A 131 7.39 -11.45 -2.52
N GLN A 132 6.63 -11.45 -1.43
CA GLN A 132 7.12 -11.75 -0.08
C GLN A 132 8.31 -10.85 0.33
N GLU A 133 8.32 -9.62 -0.20
CA GLU A 133 9.37 -8.64 0.00
C GLU A 133 8.81 -7.28 0.40
N ILE A 134 9.42 -6.69 1.42
CA ILE A 134 9.11 -5.35 1.95
C ILE A 134 9.97 -4.28 1.25
N GLY A 135 11.00 -4.71 0.53
CA GLY A 135 12.09 -3.88 0.04
C GLY A 135 11.84 -3.21 -1.32
N PRO A 136 12.93 -2.83 -2.01
CA PRO A 136 12.90 -2.12 -3.28
C PRO A 136 12.04 -2.75 -4.38
N ALA A 137 11.92 -4.08 -4.40
CA ALA A 137 11.19 -4.79 -5.45
C ALA A 137 9.69 -4.45 -5.46
N SER A 138 9.05 -4.36 -4.28
CA SER A 138 7.61 -4.05 -4.19
C SER A 138 7.30 -2.62 -4.61
N LEU A 139 8.19 -1.67 -4.29
CA LEU A 139 8.09 -0.30 -4.78
C LEU A 139 8.31 -0.25 -6.29
N ALA A 140 9.41 -0.85 -6.79
CA ALA A 140 9.76 -0.84 -8.21
C ALA A 140 8.65 -1.45 -9.07
N ALA A 141 8.06 -2.58 -8.66
CA ALA A 141 6.94 -3.23 -9.35
C ALA A 141 5.68 -2.36 -9.43
N ASN A 142 5.55 -1.37 -8.55
CA ASN A 142 4.43 -0.45 -8.53
C ASN A 142 4.71 0.88 -9.23
N LEU A 143 5.94 1.24 -9.63
CA LEU A 143 6.18 2.58 -10.19
C LEU A 143 5.42 2.83 -11.50
N SER A 144 5.09 1.78 -12.27
CA SER A 144 4.32 1.93 -13.50
C SER A 144 2.85 2.32 -13.24
N TYR A 145 2.31 2.10 -12.04
CA TYR A 145 0.97 2.57 -11.64
C TYR A 145 0.88 4.10 -11.76
N PHE A 146 1.91 4.81 -11.33
CA PHE A 146 1.94 6.28 -11.38
C PHE A 146 1.99 6.83 -12.81
N LEU A 147 2.32 6.01 -13.82
CA LEU A 147 2.35 6.43 -15.22
C LEU A 147 0.95 6.52 -15.83
N THR A 148 -0.05 5.89 -15.22
CA THR A 148 -1.44 5.92 -15.70
C THR A 148 -2.29 6.96 -14.98
N LEU A 149 -1.76 7.58 -13.93
CA LEU A 149 -2.45 8.61 -13.16
C LEU A 149 -2.37 9.99 -13.82
N SER A 150 -3.45 10.74 -13.73
CA SER A 150 -3.48 12.16 -14.10
C SER A 150 -2.65 13.01 -13.14
N HIS A 151 -2.30 14.23 -13.55
CA HIS A 151 -1.58 15.18 -12.69
C HIS A 151 -2.32 15.50 -11.38
N LYS A 152 -3.66 15.54 -11.38
CA LYS A 152 -4.45 15.74 -10.15
C LYS A 152 -4.27 14.57 -9.20
N GLN A 153 -4.35 13.34 -9.72
CA GLN A 153 -4.23 12.11 -8.94
C GLN A 153 -2.81 11.96 -8.37
N LEU A 154 -1.78 12.25 -9.16
CA LEU A 154 -0.39 12.26 -8.68
C LEU A 154 -0.15 13.25 -7.53
N ARG A 155 -0.75 14.45 -7.61
CA ARG A 155 -0.68 15.43 -6.51
C ARG A 155 -1.41 14.93 -5.26
N ASP A 156 -2.52 14.24 -5.43
CA ASP A 156 -3.27 13.64 -4.33
C ASP A 156 -2.45 12.55 -3.62
N VAL A 157 -1.85 11.60 -4.37
CA VAL A 157 -0.90 10.61 -3.82
C VAL A 157 0.21 11.29 -3.03
N ALA A 158 0.86 12.30 -3.63
CA ALA A 158 1.95 13.02 -2.99
C ALA A 158 1.50 13.75 -1.72
N THR A 159 0.24 14.17 -1.64
CA THR A 159 -0.34 14.79 -0.44
C THR A 159 -0.51 13.77 0.67
N GLY A 160 -1.14 12.61 0.39
CA GLY A 160 -1.28 11.54 1.38
C GLY A 160 0.08 11.01 1.87
N CYS A 161 1.02 10.82 0.95
CA CYS A 161 2.40 10.40 1.28
C CYS A 161 3.11 11.34 2.26
N ARG A 162 2.81 12.65 2.23
CA ARG A 162 3.43 13.63 3.14
C ARG A 162 2.74 13.66 4.51
N LYS A 163 1.43 13.40 4.55
CA LYS A 163 0.60 13.49 5.76
C LYS A 163 0.61 12.21 6.61
N THR A 164 0.90 11.06 6.00
CA THR A 164 0.76 9.78 6.68
C THR A 164 1.60 9.70 7.98
N PRO A 165 1.00 9.26 9.11
CA PRO A 165 1.69 9.08 10.38
C PRO A 165 2.29 7.67 10.52
N ARG A 166 2.27 6.85 9.46
CA ARG A 166 2.77 5.48 9.52
C ARG A 166 4.22 5.41 10.02
N PRO A 167 4.64 4.29 10.63
CA PRO A 167 6.04 4.09 11.01
C PRO A 167 7.03 4.29 9.84
N ASP A 168 6.64 3.90 8.62
CA ASP A 168 7.42 4.01 7.39
C ASP A 168 7.18 5.32 6.60
N ALA A 169 6.63 6.36 7.24
CA ALA A 169 6.30 7.64 6.61
C ALA A 169 7.50 8.31 5.90
N LYS A 170 8.74 8.09 6.35
CA LYS A 170 9.94 8.64 5.67
C LYS A 170 10.07 8.09 4.23
N GLY A 171 9.77 6.81 4.00
CA GLY A 171 9.76 6.20 2.68
C GLY A 171 8.71 6.83 1.78
N PHE A 172 7.49 7.03 2.31
CA PHE A 172 6.42 7.70 1.58
C PHE A 172 6.73 9.17 1.27
N ARG A 173 7.38 9.91 2.17
CA ARG A 173 7.84 11.28 1.88
C ARG A 173 8.85 11.31 0.73
N ALA A 174 9.79 10.38 0.69
CA ALA A 174 10.72 10.23 -0.43
C ALA A 174 9.98 9.90 -1.74
N LEU A 175 8.93 9.07 -1.68
CA LEU A 175 8.05 8.79 -2.81
C LEU A 175 7.29 10.04 -3.28
N ALA A 176 6.82 10.88 -2.36
CA ALA A 176 6.15 12.15 -2.68
C ALA A 176 7.08 13.11 -3.44
N GLU A 177 8.35 13.21 -3.03
CA GLU A 177 9.37 14.00 -3.74
C GLU A 177 9.65 13.45 -5.14
N ALA A 178 9.62 12.11 -5.26
CA ALA A 178 9.84 11.42 -6.51
C ALA A 178 8.74 11.63 -7.56
N MET A 179 7.54 12.06 -7.16
CA MET A 179 6.43 12.36 -8.09
C MET A 179 6.75 13.46 -9.11
N SER A 180 7.79 14.27 -8.86
CA SER A 180 8.29 15.26 -9.82
C SER A 180 8.98 14.65 -11.06
N TRP A 181 9.44 13.41 -10.96
CA TRP A 181 10.18 12.73 -12.03
C TRP A 181 9.67 11.33 -12.39
N ILE A 182 8.92 10.65 -11.51
CA ILE A 182 8.30 9.35 -11.83
C ILE A 182 7.46 9.41 -13.12
N PRO A 183 6.64 10.45 -13.38
CA PRO A 183 5.89 10.55 -14.63
C PRO A 183 6.77 10.66 -15.89
N LYS A 184 8.08 10.91 -15.75
CA LYS A 184 9.04 10.97 -16.85
C LYS A 184 9.67 9.61 -17.18
N LEU A 185 9.33 8.56 -16.42
CA LEU A 185 9.67 7.19 -16.77
C LEU A 185 8.77 6.68 -17.91
N TYR A 186 9.16 5.54 -18.46
CA TYR A 186 8.44 4.83 -19.51
C TYR A 186 8.15 3.39 -19.08
N HIS A 187 7.24 2.75 -19.79
CA HIS A 187 6.88 1.35 -19.56
C HIS A 187 6.58 0.66 -20.89
N GLU A 188 7.04 -0.58 -21.03
CA GLU A 188 6.96 -1.36 -22.29
C GLU A 188 5.54 -1.49 -22.85
N GLN A 189 4.51 -1.49 -22.01
CA GLN A 189 3.11 -1.63 -22.44
C GLN A 189 2.23 -0.42 -22.11
N LEU A 190 2.57 0.37 -21.07
CA LEU A 190 1.67 1.41 -20.53
C LEU A 190 2.05 2.81 -21.00
N LYS A 191 3.33 3.02 -21.33
CA LYS A 191 3.86 4.32 -21.76
C LYS A 191 5.14 4.09 -22.56
N ARG A 192 4.98 3.66 -23.80
CA ARG A 192 6.12 3.34 -24.67
C ARG A 192 6.93 4.60 -25.03
N PRO A 193 8.26 4.53 -25.10
CA PRO A 193 9.05 5.63 -25.63
C PRO A 193 8.78 5.78 -27.13
N THR A 194 8.61 7.02 -27.59
CA THR A 194 8.40 7.36 -29.01
C THR A 194 9.71 7.58 -29.77
N MET A 195 10.82 7.75 -29.05
CA MET A 195 12.16 7.93 -29.60
C MET A 195 13.17 7.09 -28.82
N GLY A 196 14.33 6.83 -29.42
CA GLY A 196 15.44 6.18 -28.73
C GLY A 196 15.83 6.96 -27.47
N LEU A 197 15.93 6.27 -26.34
CA LEU A 197 16.32 6.86 -25.06
C LEU A 197 17.80 6.59 -24.80
N PRO A 198 18.68 7.61 -24.85
CA PRO A 198 20.09 7.42 -24.61
C PRO A 198 20.36 6.85 -23.22
N ARG A 199 21.19 5.80 -23.17
CA ARG A 199 21.62 5.13 -21.93
C ARG A 199 20.44 4.68 -21.04
N ALA A 200 19.31 4.34 -21.64
CA ALA A 200 18.17 3.86 -20.87
C ALA A 200 18.48 2.51 -20.22
N ARG A 201 18.06 2.37 -18.95
CA ARG A 201 18.06 1.11 -18.21
C ARG A 201 16.68 0.49 -18.31
N VAL A 202 16.61 -0.80 -18.63
CA VAL A 202 15.34 -1.56 -18.64
C VAL A 202 15.32 -2.47 -17.43
N MET A 203 14.23 -2.44 -16.65
CA MET A 203 13.95 -3.37 -15.57
C MET A 203 12.95 -4.40 -16.08
N ARG A 204 13.45 -5.54 -16.54
CA ARG A 204 12.65 -6.53 -17.28
C ARG A 204 11.50 -7.11 -16.46
N GLU A 205 11.69 -7.22 -15.15
CA GLU A 205 10.73 -7.79 -14.20
C GLU A 205 9.52 -6.87 -14.00
N THR A 206 9.67 -5.57 -14.24
CA THR A 206 8.64 -4.55 -14.01
C THR A 206 8.19 -3.85 -15.29
N GLY A 207 8.83 -4.15 -16.43
CA GLY A 207 8.58 -3.49 -17.71
C GLY A 207 8.97 -2.00 -17.73
N LEU A 208 9.63 -1.49 -16.69
CA LEU A 208 10.02 -0.09 -16.58
C LEU A 208 11.24 0.20 -17.45
N ILE A 209 11.16 1.33 -18.15
CA ILE A 209 12.23 1.87 -18.95
C ILE A 209 12.62 3.21 -18.35
N ILE A 210 13.87 3.30 -17.89
CA ILE A 210 14.40 4.42 -17.12
C ILE A 210 15.39 5.19 -17.99
N PRO A 211 15.13 6.45 -18.36
CA PRO A 211 16.11 7.30 -19.01
C PRO A 211 17.41 7.37 -18.20
N GLY A 212 18.57 7.40 -18.88
CA GLY A 212 19.87 7.42 -18.19
C GLY A 212 20.00 8.55 -17.16
N SER A 213 19.42 9.72 -17.45
CA SER A 213 19.38 10.89 -16.57
C SER A 213 18.58 10.69 -15.27
N LEU A 214 17.72 9.67 -15.20
CA LEU A 214 16.87 9.36 -14.04
C LEU A 214 17.34 8.13 -13.25
N SER A 215 18.33 7.37 -13.76
CA SER A 215 18.79 6.13 -13.12
C SER A 215 19.25 6.35 -11.69
N ASN A 216 20.08 7.37 -11.46
CA ASN A 216 20.56 7.73 -10.11
C ASN A 216 19.42 8.15 -9.17
N LYS A 217 18.35 8.78 -9.68
CA LYS A 217 17.20 9.19 -8.87
C LYS A 217 16.41 7.98 -8.40
N LEU A 218 16.20 7.01 -9.30
CA LEU A 218 15.57 5.75 -8.96
C LEU A 218 16.38 4.98 -7.90
N ASP A 219 17.69 4.85 -8.09
CA ASP A 219 18.53 4.11 -7.13
C ASP A 219 18.56 4.77 -5.74
N ARG A 220 18.43 6.10 -5.66
CA ARG A 220 18.29 6.80 -4.38
C ARG A 220 16.93 6.55 -3.73
N LEU A 221 15.85 6.59 -4.52
CA LEU A 221 14.50 6.30 -4.01
C LEU A 221 14.42 4.88 -3.44
N LEU A 222 14.88 3.89 -4.20
CA LEU A 222 14.86 2.48 -3.78
C LEU A 222 15.69 2.24 -2.52
N ARG A 223 16.87 2.87 -2.40
CA ARG A 223 17.67 2.82 -1.17
C ARG A 223 17.00 3.49 0.01
N SER A 224 16.41 4.67 -0.18
CA SER A 224 15.64 5.37 0.86
C SER A 224 14.49 4.50 1.40
N TRP A 225 13.79 3.83 0.49
CA TRP A 225 12.72 2.90 0.83
C TRP A 225 13.20 1.73 1.70
N LEU A 226 14.29 1.06 1.27
CA LEU A 226 14.88 -0.05 2.01
C LEU A 226 15.36 0.37 3.41
N ASN A 227 16.03 1.52 3.51
CA ASN A 227 16.52 2.04 4.78
C ASN A 227 15.35 2.35 5.71
N CYS A 228 14.28 2.97 5.21
CA CYS A 228 13.10 3.25 6.00
C CYS A 228 12.43 1.98 6.54
N ALA A 229 12.27 0.95 5.71
CA ALA A 229 11.71 -0.33 6.16
C ALA A 229 12.59 -1.00 7.22
N SER A 230 13.91 -0.93 7.04
CA SER A 230 14.89 -1.47 7.99
C SER A 230 14.83 -0.75 9.34
N ASP A 231 14.77 0.58 9.33
CA ASP A 231 14.65 1.41 10.53
C ASP A 231 13.39 1.05 11.33
N VAL A 232 12.25 0.88 10.65
CA VAL A 232 10.98 0.52 11.29
C VAL A 232 11.07 -0.85 11.98
N ILE A 233 11.68 -1.83 11.32
CA ILE A 233 11.89 -3.16 11.90
C ILE A 233 12.81 -3.08 13.13
N GLN A 234 13.90 -2.31 13.05
CA GLN A 234 14.84 -2.13 14.15
C GLN A 234 14.20 -1.41 15.34
N GLN A 235 13.44 -0.34 15.10
CA GLN A 235 12.71 0.39 16.13
C GLN A 235 11.72 -0.52 16.87
N HIS A 236 10.95 -1.32 16.13
CA HIS A 236 10.00 -2.26 16.74
C HIS A 236 10.71 -3.31 17.61
N ARG A 237 11.83 -3.88 17.14
CA ARG A 237 12.65 -4.81 17.94
C ARG A 237 13.16 -4.18 19.24
N GLY A 238 13.61 -2.92 19.16
CA GLY A 238 14.06 -2.17 20.33
C GLY A 238 12.95 -1.96 21.36
N THR A 239 11.73 -1.61 20.91
CA THR A 239 10.56 -1.46 21.78
C THR A 239 10.15 -2.78 22.43
N TYR A 240 10.13 -3.87 21.67
CA TYR A 240 9.78 -5.19 22.18
C TYR A 240 10.75 -5.65 23.28
N THR A 241 12.06 -5.51 23.03
CA THR A 241 13.12 -5.89 23.98
C THR A 241 13.02 -5.11 25.30
N ARG A 242 12.62 -3.84 25.27
CA ARG A 242 12.44 -3.02 26.48
C ARG A 242 11.22 -3.41 27.31
N ARG A 243 10.12 -3.84 26.68
CA ARG A 243 8.93 -4.31 27.41
C ARG A 243 9.22 -5.64 28.11
N SER A 244 9.88 -6.57 27.42
CA SER A 244 10.20 -7.88 28.00
C SER A 244 11.12 -7.81 29.22
N THR A 245 11.99 -6.79 29.34
CA THR A 245 12.85 -6.59 30.52
C THR A 245 12.18 -5.83 31.67
N GLN A 246 11.04 -5.17 31.43
CA GLN A 246 10.25 -4.54 32.50
C GLN A 246 9.26 -5.51 33.15
N GLU A 247 8.98 -6.64 32.49
CA GLU A 247 8.06 -7.69 32.95
C GLU A 247 8.78 -8.89 33.60
N THR A 248 10.11 -8.86 33.70
CA THR A 248 10.97 -9.84 34.38
C THR A 248 11.63 -9.25 35.62
#